data_AF-A0A9N8HSE2-F1
#
_entry.id   AF-A0A9N8HSE2-F1
#
_cell.length_a   1.000
_cell.length_b   1.000
_cell.length_c   1.000
_cell.angle_alpha   90.00
_cell.angle_beta   90.00
_cell.angle_gamma   90.00
#
_symmetry.space_group_name_H-M   'P 1'
#
loop_
_entity.id
_entity.type
_entity.pdbx_description
1 polymer ?
#
loop_
_entity_poly.entity_id
_entity_poly.type
_entity_poly.pdbx_seq_one_letter_code
_entity_poly.pdbx_strand_id
1 'polypeptide(L)'
;MADPTSTSSSSKNNLNDATNTPEDLVTVCPDGHSCENGSLCIENALKEGQYFCDCDEGELAGFKVFTGLYCQHEATVFCTLTGELSTVGFCANGGTCMGFLEDNGDNHVGCECSKGYTGQHCQFVEGSEPTEGYYPLDQNSNNIQSVANKTETKELGAAGIAVTVLCVVVALGMIGTALLVLQRRWRLHAETHTIEPTKSSDGQLQDADGANLAAPTQSFESDHSELQPSESAEMA
;
A
#
# COMPACT_ATOMS: atom_id res chain seq x y z
N MET A 1 38.61 -34.72 -15.84
CA MET A 1 38.31 -33.55 -15.00
C MET A 1 37.16 -32.85 -15.67
N ALA A 2 35.99 -32.89 -15.04
CA ALA A 2 34.69 -32.66 -15.68
C ALA A 2 34.41 -31.17 -15.89
N ASP A 3 33.83 -30.87 -17.05
CA ASP A 3 33.28 -29.57 -17.47
C ASP A 3 32.06 -29.18 -16.61
N PRO A 4 31.95 -27.93 -16.13
CA PRO A 4 30.68 -27.37 -15.69
C PRO A 4 30.01 -26.68 -16.88
N THR A 5 29.10 -27.40 -17.55
CA THR A 5 28.19 -26.78 -18.53
C THR A 5 27.01 -26.17 -17.78
N SER A 6 27.09 -24.87 -17.48
CA SER A 6 25.95 -24.06 -17.04
C SER A 6 25.02 -23.83 -18.24
N THR A 7 24.01 -24.69 -18.39
CA THR A 7 22.95 -24.50 -19.38
C THR A 7 21.94 -23.52 -18.80
N SER A 8 22.04 -22.25 -19.20
CA SER A 8 20.98 -21.26 -18.98
C SER A 8 19.77 -21.66 -19.84
N SER A 9 18.80 -22.32 -19.23
CA SER A 9 17.53 -22.63 -19.87
C SER A 9 16.72 -21.35 -20.06
N SER A 10 16.96 -20.66 -21.17
CA SER A 10 16.02 -19.69 -21.70
C SER A 10 14.78 -20.45 -22.17
N SER A 11 13.75 -20.51 -21.32
CA SER A 11 12.40 -20.88 -21.73
C SER A 11 11.93 -19.89 -22.79
N LYS A 12 12.07 -20.27 -24.05
CA LYS A 12 11.43 -19.58 -25.17
C LYS A 12 9.97 -19.95 -25.13
N ASN A 13 9.16 -19.07 -24.55
CA ASN A 13 7.71 -19.15 -24.59
C ASN A 13 7.26 -19.22 -26.05
N ASN A 14 6.62 -20.33 -26.39
CA ASN A 14 6.03 -20.59 -27.70
C ASN A 14 4.71 -19.81 -27.77
N LEU A 15 4.82 -18.52 -28.09
CA LEU A 15 3.71 -17.59 -28.22
C LEU A 15 2.99 -17.79 -29.56
N ASN A 16 2.24 -18.88 -29.73
CA ASN A 16 1.38 -19.11 -30.90
C ASN A 16 0.23 -20.09 -30.56
N ASP A 17 -0.68 -19.74 -29.64
CA ASP A 17 -1.99 -20.41 -29.59
C ASP A 17 -3.07 -19.47 -29.02
N ALA A 18 -3.70 -18.70 -29.90
CA ALA A 18 -4.58 -17.58 -29.59
C ALA A 18 -6.07 -17.96 -29.52
N THR A 19 -6.41 -19.08 -28.88
CA THR A 19 -7.83 -19.46 -28.65
C THR A 19 -8.14 -20.12 -27.29
N ASN A 20 -7.19 -20.19 -26.36
CA ASN A 20 -7.50 -20.65 -25.01
C ASN A 20 -8.06 -19.49 -24.20
N THR A 21 -9.29 -19.65 -23.71
CA THR A 21 -9.88 -18.79 -22.68
C THR A 21 -8.87 -18.68 -21.52
N PRO A 22 -8.48 -17.46 -21.12
CA PRO A 22 -7.39 -17.23 -20.15
C PRO A 22 -7.70 -17.68 -18.72
N GLU A 23 -8.78 -18.44 -18.49
CA GLU A 23 -9.35 -18.65 -17.16
C GLU A 23 -8.69 -19.76 -16.34
N ASP A 24 -7.75 -20.57 -16.86
CA ASP A 24 -7.05 -21.59 -16.05
C ASP A 24 -5.64 -21.89 -16.59
N LEU A 25 -4.77 -20.88 -16.60
CA LEU A 25 -3.36 -21.10 -16.92
C LEU A 25 -2.61 -21.67 -15.71
N VAL A 26 -2.37 -22.99 -15.75
CA VAL A 26 -1.53 -23.68 -14.77
C VAL A 26 -0.13 -23.90 -15.33
N THR A 27 0.87 -23.37 -14.65
CA THR A 27 2.29 -23.55 -14.95
C THR A 27 2.90 -24.54 -13.96
N VAL A 28 3.57 -25.61 -14.43
CA VAL A 28 4.27 -26.55 -13.55
C VAL A 28 5.75 -26.17 -13.44
N CYS A 29 6.23 -25.94 -12.22
CA CYS A 29 7.60 -25.57 -11.92
C CYS A 29 8.58 -26.75 -12.02
N PRO A 30 9.89 -26.50 -12.15
CA PRO A 30 10.88 -27.57 -12.32
C PRO A 30 10.99 -28.57 -11.15
N ASP A 31 10.57 -28.18 -9.96
CA ASP A 31 10.49 -29.03 -8.76
C ASP A 31 9.17 -29.83 -8.67
N GLY A 32 8.25 -29.63 -9.63
CA GLY A 32 7.03 -30.40 -9.81
C GLY A 32 5.78 -29.81 -9.17
N HIS A 33 5.83 -28.67 -8.45
CA HIS A 33 4.60 -28.00 -8.01
C HIS A 33 4.01 -27.13 -9.10
N SER A 34 2.75 -26.72 -8.94
CA SER A 34 1.99 -25.95 -9.93
C SER A 34 1.66 -24.55 -9.43
N CYS A 35 1.80 -23.57 -10.31
CA CYS A 35 1.43 -22.18 -10.15
C CYS A 35 0.18 -21.91 -11.01
N GLU A 36 -0.88 -21.38 -10.43
CA GLU A 36 -2.18 -21.17 -11.08
C GLU A 36 -2.33 -19.73 -11.57
N ASN A 37 -3.40 -19.46 -12.33
CA ASN A 37 -3.76 -18.10 -12.78
C ASN A 37 -2.64 -17.37 -13.56
N GLY A 38 -1.83 -18.12 -14.31
CA GLY A 38 -0.75 -17.56 -15.13
C GLY A 38 0.46 -17.06 -14.34
N SER A 39 0.56 -17.40 -13.05
CA SER A 39 1.70 -17.03 -12.21
C SER A 39 3.02 -17.66 -12.67
N LEU A 40 4.13 -16.99 -12.34
CA LEU A 40 5.48 -17.39 -12.74
C LEU A 40 6.16 -18.22 -11.65
N CYS A 41 6.90 -19.25 -12.06
CA CYS A 41 7.77 -20.01 -11.16
C CYS A 41 9.08 -19.24 -10.91
N ILE A 42 9.31 -18.77 -9.70
CA ILE A 42 10.56 -18.11 -9.27
C ILE A 42 11.36 -19.05 -8.38
N GLU A 43 12.66 -19.18 -8.67
CA GLU A 43 13.55 -20.04 -7.88
C GLU A 43 13.83 -19.42 -6.50
N ASN A 44 13.81 -20.24 -5.46
CA ASN A 44 14.11 -19.84 -4.09
C ASN A 44 15.63 -19.60 -3.93
N ALA A 45 16.01 -18.36 -3.65
CA ALA A 45 17.41 -17.97 -3.48
C ALA A 45 18.14 -18.68 -2.31
N LEU A 46 17.41 -19.23 -1.34
CA LEU A 46 17.96 -19.93 -0.18
C LEU A 46 18.02 -21.45 -0.35
N LYS A 47 17.30 -22.01 -1.33
CA LYS A 47 17.17 -23.46 -1.54
C LYS A 47 17.17 -23.78 -3.03
N GLU A 48 18.34 -24.14 -3.54
CA GLU A 48 18.52 -24.55 -4.95
C GLU A 48 17.51 -25.62 -5.35
N GLY A 49 16.87 -25.42 -6.52
CA GLY A 49 15.88 -26.35 -7.05
C GLY A 49 14.53 -26.36 -6.32
N GLN A 50 14.24 -25.39 -5.45
CA GLN A 50 12.88 -25.12 -4.98
C GLN A 50 12.36 -23.86 -5.66
N TYR A 51 11.07 -23.82 -5.99
CA TYR A 51 10.43 -22.67 -6.62
C TYR A 51 9.25 -22.16 -5.77
N PHE A 52 8.80 -20.94 -6.04
CA PHE A 52 7.55 -20.40 -5.52
C PHE A 52 6.83 -19.66 -6.65
N CYS A 53 5.53 -19.45 -6.48
CA CYS A 53 4.71 -18.75 -7.46
C CYS A 53 4.74 -17.25 -7.20
N ASP A 54 5.09 -16.48 -8.23
CA ASP A 54 4.94 -15.03 -8.26
C ASP A 54 3.55 -14.68 -8.78
N CYS A 55 2.72 -14.15 -7.88
CA CYS A 55 1.34 -13.80 -8.16
C CYS A 55 1.17 -12.37 -8.71
N ASP A 56 2.24 -11.56 -8.77
CA ASP A 56 2.18 -10.17 -9.22
C ASP A 56 2.33 -10.04 -10.75
N GLU A 57 3.10 -10.95 -11.35
CA GLU A 57 3.41 -10.96 -12.79
C GLU A 57 2.38 -11.71 -13.64
N GLY A 58 1.36 -12.30 -13.01
CA GLY A 58 0.20 -12.79 -13.76
C GLY A 58 -0.47 -11.60 -14.42
N GLU A 59 -0.30 -11.45 -15.74
CA GLU A 59 -1.00 -10.44 -16.54
C GLU A 59 -2.42 -10.31 -16.00
N LEU A 60 -2.81 -9.08 -15.61
CA LEU A 60 -4.12 -8.69 -15.07
C LEU A 60 -5.25 -9.06 -16.05
N ALA A 61 -5.42 -10.34 -16.31
CA ALA A 61 -6.36 -10.95 -17.22
C ALA A 61 -7.72 -10.85 -16.53
N GLY A 62 -8.31 -9.66 -16.62
CA GLY A 62 -9.62 -9.37 -16.07
C GLY A 62 -9.61 -8.71 -14.69
N PHE A 63 -8.59 -7.92 -14.32
CA PHE A 63 -8.62 -7.12 -13.06
C PHE A 63 -8.79 -7.98 -11.81
N LYS A 64 -8.12 -9.13 -11.76
CA LYS A 64 -8.11 -10.01 -10.59
C LYS A 64 -6.73 -9.98 -9.96
N VAL A 65 -6.70 -10.08 -8.64
CA VAL A 65 -5.47 -10.19 -7.86
C VAL A 65 -5.52 -11.54 -7.16
N PHE A 66 -4.44 -12.30 -7.26
CA PHE A 66 -4.36 -13.65 -6.70
C PHE A 66 -3.28 -13.74 -5.63
N THR A 67 -3.44 -14.67 -4.70
CA THR A 67 -2.48 -14.95 -3.63
C THR A 67 -2.54 -16.42 -3.22
N GLY A 68 -1.67 -16.82 -2.29
CA GLY A 68 -1.56 -18.18 -1.78
C GLY A 68 -0.29 -18.88 -2.27
N LEU A 69 -0.07 -20.10 -1.79
CA LEU A 69 1.14 -20.88 -2.10
C LEU A 69 1.30 -21.15 -3.61
N TYR A 70 0.18 -21.25 -4.32
CA TYR A 70 0.08 -21.56 -5.74
C TYR A 70 -0.64 -20.46 -6.54
N CYS A 71 -0.80 -19.26 -5.95
CA CYS A 71 -1.62 -18.17 -6.49
C CYS A 71 -3.08 -18.57 -6.78
N GLN A 72 -3.63 -19.48 -5.99
CA GLN A 72 -4.95 -20.08 -6.20
C GLN A 72 -6.12 -19.27 -5.61
N HIS A 73 -5.83 -18.29 -4.76
CA HIS A 73 -6.86 -17.54 -4.01
C HIS A 73 -7.04 -16.15 -4.60
N GLU A 74 -8.21 -15.88 -5.17
CA GLU A 74 -8.60 -14.54 -5.63
C GLU A 74 -8.83 -13.59 -4.45
N ALA A 75 -8.45 -12.33 -4.60
CA ALA A 75 -8.74 -11.27 -3.66
C ALA A 75 -10.25 -11.13 -3.47
N THR A 76 -10.70 -11.19 -2.21
CA THR A 76 -12.10 -11.07 -1.85
C THR A 76 -12.52 -9.65 -1.51
N VAL A 77 -11.57 -8.84 -1.01
CA VAL A 77 -11.79 -7.43 -0.68
C VAL A 77 -10.50 -6.63 -0.88
N PHE A 78 -10.63 -5.39 -1.37
CA PHE A 78 -9.54 -4.44 -1.50
C PHE A 78 -9.58 -3.43 -0.34
N CYS A 79 -8.46 -3.28 0.35
CA CYS A 79 -8.28 -2.42 1.51
C CYS A 79 -7.82 -1.02 1.12
N THR A 80 -8.48 -0.43 0.12
CA THR A 80 -8.28 0.95 -0.34
C THR A 80 -9.48 1.80 0.07
N LEU A 81 -9.28 3.10 0.29
CA LEU A 81 -10.38 4.01 0.66
C LEU A 81 -11.50 4.05 -0.40
N THR A 82 -11.13 3.87 -1.66
CA THR A 82 -12.03 3.90 -2.81
C THR A 82 -12.63 2.53 -3.14
N GLY A 83 -12.08 1.45 -2.57
CA GLY A 83 -12.38 0.07 -2.98
C GLY A 83 -11.83 -0.28 -4.37
N GLU A 84 -10.97 0.56 -4.94
CA GLU A 84 -10.28 0.27 -6.19
C GLU A 84 -9.29 -0.88 -6.04
N LEU A 85 -9.03 -1.55 -7.18
CA LEU A 85 -8.11 -2.66 -7.28
C LEU A 85 -6.72 -2.24 -6.79
N SER A 86 -6.16 -3.07 -5.90
CA SER A 86 -4.81 -2.88 -5.37
C SER A 86 -4.10 -4.22 -5.30
N THR A 87 -2.89 -4.27 -5.85
CA THR A 87 -1.99 -5.44 -5.72
C THR A 87 -1.33 -5.51 -4.36
N VAL A 88 -1.36 -4.44 -3.57
CA VAL A 88 -0.78 -4.38 -2.22
C VAL A 88 -1.87 -4.44 -1.15
N GLY A 89 -2.97 -3.72 -1.36
CA GLY A 89 -4.05 -3.51 -0.41
C GLY A 89 -5.20 -4.49 -0.56
N PHE A 90 -5.08 -5.77 -0.18
CA PHE A 90 -6.21 -6.71 -0.33
C PHE A 90 -6.23 -7.88 0.67
N CYS A 91 -7.40 -8.47 0.91
CA CYS A 91 -7.57 -9.72 1.65
C CYS A 91 -8.22 -10.79 0.79
N ALA A 92 -7.78 -12.03 0.93
CA ALA A 92 -8.37 -13.22 0.31
C ALA A 92 -9.19 -14.04 1.32
N ASN A 93 -9.85 -15.09 0.83
CA ASN A 93 -10.54 -16.11 1.64
C ASN A 93 -11.52 -15.54 2.70
N GLY A 94 -12.19 -14.43 2.38
CA GLY A 94 -13.16 -13.80 3.28
C GLY A 94 -12.52 -13.10 4.49
N GLY A 95 -11.27 -12.66 4.37
CA GLY A 95 -10.65 -11.77 5.34
C GLY A 95 -11.30 -10.38 5.36
N THR A 96 -11.19 -9.69 6.50
CA THR A 96 -11.66 -8.30 6.66
C THR A 96 -10.47 -7.36 6.81
N CYS A 97 -10.49 -6.23 6.11
CA CYS A 97 -9.43 -5.22 6.20
C CYS A 97 -9.32 -4.64 7.62
N MET A 98 -8.11 -4.64 8.20
CA MET A 98 -7.87 -4.00 9.49
C MET A 98 -7.72 -2.46 9.40
N GLY A 99 -7.56 -1.94 8.18
CA GLY A 99 -7.50 -0.53 7.86
C GLY A 99 -7.65 -0.30 6.35
N PHE A 100 -7.54 0.94 5.91
CA PHE A 100 -7.63 1.29 4.49
C PHE A 100 -6.43 2.15 4.10
N LEU A 101 -5.90 1.90 2.91
CA LEU A 101 -4.83 2.66 2.31
C LEU A 101 -5.38 3.83 1.50
N GLU A 102 -4.68 4.96 1.57
CA GLU A 102 -4.80 6.01 0.55
C GLU A 102 -4.27 5.46 -0.78
N ASP A 103 -4.79 5.98 -1.89
CA ASP A 103 -4.43 5.50 -3.23
C ASP A 103 -2.90 5.50 -3.40
N ASN A 104 -2.31 4.34 -3.69
CA ASN A 104 -0.86 4.08 -3.78
C ASN A 104 -0.09 3.95 -2.45
N GLY A 105 -0.75 3.57 -1.36
CA GLY A 105 -0.04 3.21 -0.12
C GLY A 105 0.93 2.02 -0.31
N ASP A 106 2.15 2.16 0.19
CA ASP A 106 3.24 1.19 -0.01
C ASP A 106 3.15 -0.07 0.86
N ASN A 107 2.30 -0.10 1.89
CA ASN A 107 2.30 -1.16 2.90
C ASN A 107 0.90 -1.68 3.19
N HIS A 108 0.72 -3.00 3.07
CA HIS A 108 -0.51 -3.66 3.47
C HIS A 108 -0.75 -3.55 4.99
N VAL A 109 -1.92 -3.05 5.39
CA VAL A 109 -2.31 -2.83 6.80
C VAL A 109 -2.66 -4.11 7.57
N GLY A 110 -2.79 -5.24 6.87
CA GLY A 110 -3.16 -6.53 7.44
C GLY A 110 -4.65 -6.83 7.33
N CYS A 111 -4.97 -8.12 7.48
CA CYS A 111 -6.31 -8.66 7.42
C CYS A 111 -6.67 -9.40 8.72
N GLU A 112 -7.91 -9.27 9.17
CA GLU A 112 -8.52 -10.18 10.11
C GLU A 112 -9.04 -11.41 9.35
N CYS A 113 -8.37 -12.55 9.53
CA CYS A 113 -8.68 -13.75 8.75
C CYS A 113 -9.86 -14.53 9.30
N SER A 114 -10.66 -15.04 8.36
CA SER A 114 -11.71 -16.02 8.65
C SER A 114 -11.11 -17.30 9.23
N LYS A 115 -11.90 -18.03 10.01
CA LYS A 115 -11.47 -19.25 10.69
C LYS A 115 -10.87 -20.27 9.71
N GLY A 116 -9.69 -20.80 10.03
CA GLY A 116 -8.99 -21.77 9.19
C GLY A 116 -8.03 -21.14 8.18
N TYR A 117 -7.89 -19.80 8.17
CA TYR A 117 -6.94 -19.08 7.32
C TYR A 117 -5.99 -18.20 8.14
N THR A 118 -4.78 -18.00 7.62
CA THR A 118 -3.71 -17.20 8.23
C THR A 118 -2.89 -16.47 7.16
N GLY A 119 -1.97 -15.62 7.60
CA GLY A 119 -1.09 -14.82 6.76
C GLY A 119 -1.56 -13.37 6.61
N GLN A 120 -0.69 -12.52 6.07
CA GLN A 120 -0.94 -11.08 5.95
C GLN A 120 -2.16 -10.74 5.10
N HIS A 121 -2.47 -11.55 4.08
CA HIS A 121 -3.61 -11.41 3.17
C HIS A 121 -4.65 -12.54 3.36
N CYS A 122 -4.55 -13.32 4.44
CA CYS A 122 -5.34 -14.54 4.66
C CYS A 122 -5.17 -15.58 3.54
N GLN A 123 -3.95 -15.67 3.02
CA GLN A 123 -3.61 -16.45 1.84
C GLN A 123 -3.29 -17.92 2.12
N PHE A 124 -3.12 -18.30 3.39
CA PHE A 124 -2.74 -19.66 3.78
C PHE A 124 -3.85 -20.32 4.58
N VAL A 125 -4.03 -21.62 4.38
CA VAL A 125 -4.81 -22.44 5.30
C VAL A 125 -4.01 -22.58 6.60
N GLU A 126 -4.66 -22.57 7.76
CA GLU A 126 -4.00 -22.77 9.04
C GLU A 126 -3.11 -24.03 9.02
N GLY A 127 -1.82 -23.86 9.31
CA GLY A 127 -0.82 -24.94 9.28
C GLY A 127 -0.20 -25.24 7.92
N SER A 128 -0.64 -24.58 6.84
CA SER A 128 -0.01 -24.65 5.51
C SER A 128 0.97 -23.50 5.24
N GLU A 129 1.15 -22.60 6.19
CA GLU A 129 2.11 -21.51 6.08
C GLU A 129 3.53 -22.08 5.98
N PRO A 130 4.32 -21.69 4.98
CA PRO A 130 5.71 -22.10 4.90
C PRO A 130 6.50 -21.63 6.11
N THR A 131 7.45 -22.47 6.51
CA THR A 131 8.39 -22.11 7.57
C THR A 131 9.16 -20.84 7.18
N GLU A 132 9.35 -19.92 8.15
CA GLU A 132 10.01 -18.62 7.98
C GLU A 132 11.23 -18.69 7.04
N GLY A 133 11.27 -17.76 6.06
CA GLY A 133 12.33 -17.66 5.06
C GLY A 133 11.99 -18.26 3.69
N TYR A 134 10.77 -18.74 3.48
CA TYR A 134 10.36 -19.27 2.17
C TYR A 134 9.98 -18.19 1.16
N TYR A 135 9.40 -17.09 1.62
CA TYR A 135 9.03 -15.97 0.75
C TYR A 135 10.18 -14.97 0.66
N PRO A 136 10.45 -14.41 -0.53
CA PRO A 136 11.11 -13.11 -0.59
C PRO A 136 10.18 -12.19 0.22
N LEU A 137 10.57 -11.87 1.45
CA LEU A 137 9.96 -10.75 2.15
C LEU A 137 10.05 -9.60 1.17
N ASP A 138 8.91 -9.04 0.78
CA ASP A 138 8.87 -7.79 0.04
C ASP A 138 9.82 -6.85 0.77
N GLN A 139 10.97 -6.60 0.16
CA GLN A 139 12.05 -5.84 0.78
C GLN A 139 11.66 -4.36 0.96
N ASN A 140 10.39 -4.02 0.74
CA ASN A 140 9.81 -2.75 1.10
C ASN A 140 9.28 -2.69 2.54
N SER A 141 9.37 -3.77 3.33
CA SER A 141 9.20 -3.73 4.80
C SER A 141 10.35 -3.01 5.55
N ASN A 142 10.96 -2.00 4.93
CA ASN A 142 11.95 -1.11 5.55
C ASN A 142 11.34 -0.07 6.50
N ASN A 143 10.04 -0.14 6.82
CA ASN A 143 9.39 0.78 7.75
C ASN A 143 8.62 0.09 8.90
N ILE A 144 8.98 -1.15 9.23
CA ILE A 144 8.69 -1.74 10.54
C ILE A 144 10.02 -2.10 11.23
N GLN A 145 10.97 -1.18 11.17
CA GLN A 145 11.98 -1.05 12.23
C GLN A 145 11.54 0.11 13.11
N SER A 146 10.86 -0.27 14.19
CA SER A 146 11.09 0.27 15.53
C SER A 146 11.66 1.68 15.58
N VAL A 147 10.88 2.58 16.17
CA VAL A 147 11.37 3.64 17.05
C VAL A 147 12.24 3.01 18.15
N ALA A 148 13.44 2.62 17.78
CA ALA A 148 14.52 2.18 18.61
C ALA A 148 15.75 2.91 18.08
N ASN A 149 15.87 4.15 18.56
CA ASN A 149 17.06 4.99 18.55
C ASN A 149 18.35 4.17 18.37
N LYS A 150 18.78 3.96 17.12
CA LYS A 150 20.15 3.54 16.82
C LYS A 150 20.82 4.72 16.16
N THR A 151 21.26 5.64 17.01
CA THR A 151 22.23 6.67 16.66
C THR A 151 23.48 5.95 16.18
N GLU A 152 23.63 5.78 14.86
CA GLU A 152 24.89 5.43 14.25
C GLU A 152 25.88 6.57 14.53
N THR A 153 26.64 6.43 15.61
CA THR A 153 27.89 7.16 15.79
C THR A 153 28.88 6.62 14.76
N LYS A 154 28.84 7.15 13.53
CA LYS A 154 29.98 7.03 12.63
C LYS A 154 31.17 7.66 13.35
N GLU A 155 32.22 6.88 13.59
CA GLU A 155 33.49 7.38 14.08
C GLU A 155 34.04 8.39 13.08
N LEU A 156 33.70 9.66 13.31
CA LEU A 156 34.28 10.81 12.64
C LEU A 156 35.73 10.90 13.13
N GLY A 157 36.66 10.36 12.34
CA GLY A 157 38.08 10.63 12.50
C GLY A 157 38.31 12.14 12.68
N ALA A 158 39.32 12.51 13.47
CA ALA A 158 39.55 13.84 14.05
C ALA A 158 39.51 15.04 13.08
N ALA A 159 39.51 14.83 11.76
CA ALA A 159 39.31 15.86 10.75
C ALA A 159 37.84 16.32 10.58
N GLY A 160 36.84 15.53 11.00
CA GLY A 160 35.41 15.85 10.81
C GLY A 160 34.82 16.83 11.84
N ILE A 161 35.47 16.98 13.00
CA ILE A 161 34.98 17.84 14.09
C ILE A 161 35.12 19.34 13.72
N ALA A 162 36.14 19.71 12.95
CA ALA A 162 36.35 21.11 12.56
C ALA A 162 35.25 21.64 11.62
N VAL A 163 34.76 20.79 10.70
CA VAL A 163 33.73 21.19 9.72
C VAL A 163 32.36 21.35 10.38
N THR A 164 32.01 20.44 11.30
CA THR A 164 30.71 20.50 12.00
C THR A 164 30.61 21.71 12.91
N VAL A 165 31.67 22.04 13.65
CA VAL A 165 31.71 23.26 14.49
C VAL A 165 31.58 24.52 13.62
N LEU A 166 32.22 24.58 12.46
CA LEU A 166 32.11 25.71 11.54
C LEU A 166 30.65 25.88 11.04
N CYS A 167 29.98 24.80 10.64
CA CYS A 167 28.59 24.84 10.20
C CYS A 167 27.64 25.35 11.29
N VAL A 168 27.83 24.91 12.54
CA VAL A 168 27.01 25.36 13.67
C VAL A 168 27.20 26.86 13.96
N VAL A 169 28.44 27.36 13.92
CA VAL A 169 28.72 28.79 14.13
C VAL A 169 28.09 29.65 13.04
N VAL A 170 28.15 29.23 11.77
CA VAL A 170 27.51 29.94 10.65
C VAL A 170 25.99 29.94 10.82
N ALA A 171 25.38 28.80 11.15
CA ALA A 171 23.94 28.71 11.37
C ALA A 171 23.46 29.63 12.50
N LEU A 172 24.17 29.65 13.64
CA LEU A 172 23.85 30.54 14.77
C LEU A 172 24.02 32.02 14.41
N GLY A 173 25.03 32.37 13.59
CA GLY A 173 25.20 33.72 13.07
C GLY A 173 24.04 34.18 12.17
N MET A 174 23.56 33.29 11.30
CA MET A 174 22.42 33.56 10.42
C MET A 174 21.13 33.74 11.23
N ILE A 175 20.91 32.91 12.25
CA ILE A 175 19.75 33.05 13.14
C ILE A 175 19.82 34.36 13.94
N GLY A 176 20.98 34.70 14.50
CA GLY A 176 21.17 35.93 15.26
C GLY A 176 20.94 37.20 14.44
N THR A 177 21.42 37.23 13.19
CA THR A 177 21.19 38.37 12.28
C THR A 177 19.72 38.48 11.87
N ALA A 178 19.04 37.37 11.60
CA ALA A 178 17.60 37.37 11.33
C ALA A 178 16.79 37.89 12.51
N LEU A 179 17.10 37.45 13.74
CA LEU A 179 16.45 37.93 14.96
C LEU A 179 16.69 39.43 15.18
N LEU A 180 17.89 39.94 14.91
CA LEU A 180 18.18 41.38 14.99
C LEU A 180 17.39 42.20 13.96
N VAL A 181 17.22 41.69 12.74
CA VAL A 181 16.39 42.35 11.70
C VAL A 181 14.92 42.35 12.10
N LEU A 182 14.41 41.24 12.63
CA LEU A 182 13.03 41.15 13.14
C LEU A 182 12.80 42.12 14.30
N GLN A 183 13.72 42.18 15.27
CA GLN A 183 13.62 43.14 16.38
C GLN A 183 13.63 44.59 15.90
N ARG A 184 14.45 44.93 14.89
CA ARG A 184 14.44 46.27 14.28
C ARG A 184 13.12 46.58 13.58
N ARG A 185 12.55 45.63 12.84
CA ARG A 185 11.24 45.79 12.20
C ARG A 185 10.13 46.00 13.23
N TRP A 186 10.15 45.25 14.32
CA TRP A 186 9.14 45.35 15.36
C TRP A 186 9.16 46.72 16.05
N ARG A 187 10.34 47.31 16.28
CA ARG A 187 10.44 48.68 16.82
C ARG A 187 9.84 49.74 15.89
N LEU A 188 9.90 49.55 14.57
CA LEU A 188 9.31 50.48 13.61
C LEU A 188 7.77 50.39 13.54
N HIS A 189 7.19 49.23 13.86
CA HIS A 189 5.74 49.03 13.84
C HIS A 189 5.03 49.41 15.14
N ALA A 190 5.77 49.81 16.18
CA ALA A 190 5.18 50.17 17.48
C ALA A 190 4.53 51.57 17.54
N GLU A 191 4.60 52.38 16.48
CA GLU A 191 4.09 53.76 16.47
C GLU A 191 2.78 53.99 15.68
N THR A 192 2.11 52.96 15.16
CA THR A 192 0.98 53.20 14.23
C THR A 192 -0.29 52.43 14.51
N HIS A 193 -0.88 52.50 15.71
CA HIS A 193 -2.31 52.15 15.88
C HIS A 193 -3.00 52.96 16.99
N THR A 194 -3.38 54.21 16.71
CA THR A 194 -4.66 54.76 17.17
C THR A 194 -5.70 54.44 16.10
N ILE A 195 -6.51 53.39 16.34
CA ILE A 195 -7.65 53.04 15.50
C ILE A 195 -8.89 53.70 16.11
N GLU A 196 -9.49 54.64 15.37
CA GLU A 196 -10.88 55.06 15.60
C GLU A 196 -11.82 53.89 15.24
N PRO A 197 -12.82 53.58 16.08
CA PRO A 197 -13.78 52.52 15.80
C PRO A 197 -14.82 53.01 14.77
N THR A 198 -14.65 52.67 13.49
CA THR A 198 -15.70 52.84 12.49
C THR A 198 -16.36 51.51 12.12
N LYS A 199 -17.54 51.34 12.71
CA LYS A 199 -18.82 50.98 12.08
C LYS A 199 -18.89 49.65 11.31
N SER A 200 -19.57 48.71 11.98
CA SER A 200 -20.26 47.54 11.44
C SER A 200 -20.93 47.82 10.09
N SER A 201 -20.62 47.00 9.09
CA SER A 201 -21.38 46.89 7.85
C SER A 201 -21.67 45.42 7.63
N ASP A 202 -22.87 45.00 8.05
CA ASP A 202 -23.47 43.73 7.69
C ASP A 202 -23.69 43.71 6.17
N GLY A 203 -22.77 43.05 5.46
CA GLY A 203 -22.85 42.82 4.03
C GLY A 203 -23.79 41.65 3.73
N GLN A 204 -25.05 41.98 3.48
CA GLN A 204 -26.04 41.09 2.89
C GLN A 204 -25.60 40.74 1.45
N LEU A 205 -25.10 39.52 1.26
CA LEU A 205 -24.83 38.95 -0.06
C LEU A 205 -26.16 38.73 -0.79
N GLN A 206 -26.26 39.31 -1.98
CA GLN A 206 -27.43 39.29 -2.84
C GLN A 206 -27.01 38.62 -4.15
N ASP A 207 -27.57 37.44 -4.43
CA ASP A 207 -27.27 36.66 -5.63
C ASP A 207 -27.88 37.30 -6.89
N ALA A 208 -27.24 37.11 -8.04
CA ALA A 208 -27.46 37.86 -9.28
C ALA A 208 -28.76 37.51 -10.05
N ASP A 209 -29.57 36.60 -9.55
CA ASP A 209 -30.74 36.02 -10.22
C ASP A 209 -32.06 36.23 -9.45
N GLY A 210 -32.03 36.88 -8.28
CA GLY A 210 -33.24 37.39 -7.61
C GLY A 210 -34.26 36.32 -7.15
N ALA A 211 -33.87 35.05 -7.12
CA ALA A 211 -34.69 33.98 -6.59
C ALA A 211 -34.36 33.73 -5.11
N ASN A 212 -35.38 33.81 -4.24
CA ASN A 212 -35.24 33.39 -2.85
C ASN A 212 -34.96 31.88 -2.81
N LEU A 213 -33.76 31.48 -2.38
CA LEU A 213 -33.44 30.10 -2.04
C LEU A 213 -34.24 29.71 -0.79
N ALA A 214 -35.40 29.09 -1.01
CA ALA A 214 -36.10 28.34 0.02
C ALA A 214 -35.20 27.17 0.45
N ALA A 215 -34.96 27.06 1.76
CA ALA A 215 -34.18 25.98 2.35
C ALA A 215 -34.74 24.62 1.90
N PRO A 216 -33.90 23.69 1.39
CA PRO A 216 -34.35 22.36 1.05
C PRO A 216 -34.70 21.60 2.34
N THR A 217 -35.99 21.40 2.57
CA THR A 217 -36.52 20.48 3.57
C THR A 217 -36.21 19.05 3.14
N GLN A 218 -35.47 18.36 4.00
CA GLN A 218 -35.16 16.93 3.95
C GLN A 218 -36.43 16.07 3.86
N SER A 219 -36.40 15.06 2.99
CA SER A 219 -37.08 13.78 3.19
C SER A 219 -36.38 12.74 2.31
N PHE A 220 -35.42 12.02 2.89
CA PHE A 220 -34.90 10.79 2.30
C PHE A 220 -35.83 9.66 2.73
N GLU A 221 -36.70 9.25 1.81
CA GLU A 221 -37.53 8.06 1.91
C GLU A 221 -36.60 6.84 1.86
N SER A 222 -36.56 6.08 2.96
CA SER A 222 -35.74 4.87 3.08
C SER A 222 -36.52 3.69 2.50
N ASP A 223 -36.19 3.29 1.28
CA ASP A 223 -36.81 2.13 0.63
C ASP A 223 -36.15 0.84 1.16
N HIS A 224 -36.86 0.18 2.08
CA HIS A 224 -36.44 -1.05 2.73
C HIS A 224 -36.81 -2.23 1.81
N SER A 225 -35.90 -2.61 0.92
CA SER A 225 -36.07 -3.81 0.09
C SER A 225 -35.79 -5.07 0.92
N GLU A 226 -36.86 -5.81 1.15
CA GLU A 226 -36.96 -7.10 1.84
C GLU A 226 -36.35 -8.22 0.97
N LEU A 227 -35.22 -8.78 1.40
CA LEU A 227 -34.61 -9.96 0.78
C LEU A 227 -35.35 -11.23 1.26
N GLN A 228 -36.05 -11.90 0.34
CA GLN A 228 -36.65 -13.21 0.56
C GLN A 228 -35.56 -14.30 0.64
N PRO A 229 -35.69 -15.29 1.55
CA PRO A 229 -34.87 -16.48 1.54
C PRO A 229 -35.40 -17.48 0.50
N SER A 230 -34.58 -17.86 -0.48
CA SER A 230 -34.90 -18.97 -1.39
C SER A 230 -34.63 -20.30 -0.71
N GLU A 231 -35.71 -21.07 -0.57
CA GLU A 231 -35.80 -22.43 -0.08
C GLU A 231 -34.86 -23.44 -0.76
N SER A 232 -34.52 -24.41 0.06
CA SER A 232 -33.78 -25.64 -0.18
C SER A 232 -34.43 -26.53 -1.24
N ALA A 233 -33.61 -27.18 -2.06
CA ALA A 233 -34.00 -28.40 -2.77
C ALA A 233 -32.96 -29.50 -2.50
N GLU A 234 -33.31 -30.37 -1.55
CA GLU A 234 -32.91 -31.78 -1.55
C GLU A 234 -33.34 -32.42 -2.87
N MET A 235 -32.47 -33.22 -3.50
CA MET A 235 -32.91 -34.39 -4.24
C MET A 235 -31.87 -35.50 -4.16
N ALA A 236 -32.41 -36.68 -3.86
CA ALA A 236 -31.79 -37.96 -3.59
C ALA A 236 -31.07 -38.61 -4.79
#